data_AF-A0A842KSB7-F1
#
_entry.id   AF-A0A842KSB7-F1
#
_cell.length_a   1.000
_cell.length_b   1.000
_cell.length_c   1.000
_cell.angle_alpha   90.00
_cell.angle_beta   90.00
_cell.angle_gamma   90.00
#
_symmetry.space_group_name_H-M   'P 1'
#
loop_
_entity.id
_entity.type
_entity.pdbx_description
1 polymer ?
#
loop_
_entity_poly.entity_id
_entity_poly.type
_entity_poly.pdbx_seq_one_letter_code
_entity_poly.pdbx_strand_id
1 'polypeptide(L)'
;MIIITKKENIIYEEIKNLKPEFIDGIPEKIIKMRVDISEHDYHEILNDLQSKNLIIRENGKIKPQKVKDEIKVVENKREVKIEELNQLEKEAIKIIKELA
;
A
#
# COMPACT_ATOMS: atom_id res chain seq x y z
N MET A 1 -4.24 -7.18 8.41
CA MET A 1 -4.41 -5.71 8.31
C MET A 1 -3.15 -5.14 7.67
N ILE A 2 -3.29 -4.19 6.75
CA ILE A 2 -2.17 -3.51 6.09
C ILE A 2 -2.19 -2.04 6.51
N ILE A 3 -1.06 -1.52 6.94
CA ILE A 3 -0.96 -0.13 7.41
C ILE A 3 -0.19 0.69 6.37
N ILE A 4 -0.80 1.77 5.91
CA ILE A 4 -0.20 2.70 4.93
C ILE A 4 -0.37 4.14 5.37
N THR A 5 0.52 5.00 4.91
CA THR A 5 0.41 6.45 5.07
C THR A 5 -0.68 7.03 4.18
N LYS A 6 -1.14 8.24 4.50
CA LYS A 6 -2.06 9.00 3.64
C LYS A 6 -1.52 9.18 2.22
N LYS A 7 -0.23 9.45 2.07
CA LYS A 7 0.41 9.63 0.75
C LYS A 7 0.34 8.34 -0.08
N GLU A 8 0.67 7.20 0.53
CA GLU A 8 0.51 5.89 -0.09
C GLU A 8 -0.95 5.61 -0.49
N ASN A 9 -1.90 5.95 0.39
CA ASN A 9 -3.32 5.73 0.14
C ASN A 9 -3.84 6.54 -1.05
N ILE A 10 -3.41 7.80 -1.22
CA ILE A 10 -3.81 8.63 -2.37
C ILE A 10 -3.42 7.95 -3.69
N ILE A 11 -2.17 7.47 -3.78
CA ILE A 11 -1.68 6.80 -4.99
C ILE A 11 -2.39 5.45 -5.19
N TYR A 12 -2.60 4.70 -4.12
CA TYR A 12 -3.29 3.41 -4.20
C TYR A 12 -4.74 3.55 -4.69
N GLU A 13 -5.48 4.55 -4.19
CA GLU A 13 -6.83 4.84 -4.64
C GLU A 13 -6.87 5.35 -6.09
N GLU A 14 -5.92 6.18 -6.52
CA GLU A 14 -5.80 6.56 -7.93
C GLU A 14 -5.58 5.33 -8.84
N ILE A 15 -4.71 4.41 -8.44
CA ILE A 15 -4.47 3.15 -9.17
C ILE A 15 -5.77 2.31 -9.23
N LYS A 16 -6.57 2.28 -8.16
CA LYS A 16 -7.85 1.57 -8.15
C LYS A 16 -8.89 2.24 -9.04
N ASN A 17 -8.95 3.57 -9.03
CA ASN A 17 -9.86 4.36 -9.86
C ASN A 17 -9.56 4.22 -11.35
N LEU A 18 -8.28 4.07 -11.71
CA LEU A 18 -7.82 3.87 -13.09
C LEU A 18 -7.99 2.43 -13.60
N LYS A 19 -8.16 1.45 -12.70
CA LYS A 19 -8.29 0.03 -13.07
C LYS A 19 -9.35 -0.24 -14.15
N PRO A 20 -10.57 0.34 -14.10
CA PRO A 20 -11.59 0.12 -15.11
C PRO A 20 -11.17 0.61 -16.51
N GLU A 21 -10.35 1.66 -16.58
CA GLU A 21 -9.84 2.24 -17.83
C GLU A 21 -8.66 1.43 -18.40
N PHE A 22 -7.93 0.69 -17.56
CA PHE A 22 -6.69 0.00 -17.92
C PHE A 22 -6.67 -1.46 -17.43
N ILE A 23 -7.46 -2.32 -18.07
CA ILE A 23 -7.63 -3.75 -17.71
C ILE A 23 -6.29 -4.50 -17.68
N ASP A 24 -5.41 -4.24 -18.66
CA ASP A 24 -4.10 -4.89 -18.78
C ASP A 24 -3.00 -4.26 -17.90
N GLY A 25 -3.36 -3.28 -17.07
CA GLY A 25 -2.45 -2.55 -16.20
C GLY A 25 -2.19 -1.13 -16.67
N ILE A 26 -2.00 -0.26 -15.69
CA ILE A 26 -1.93 1.19 -15.86
C ILE A 26 -0.47 1.57 -16.15
N PRO A 27 -0.17 2.27 -17.25
CA PRO A 27 1.18 2.77 -17.51
C PRO A 27 1.62 3.73 -16.40
N GLU A 28 2.84 3.58 -15.91
CA GLU A 28 3.37 4.38 -14.79
C GLU A 28 3.31 5.89 -15.05
N LYS A 29 3.49 6.31 -16.31
CA LYS A 29 3.38 7.72 -16.73
C LYS A 29 2.01 8.32 -16.44
N ILE A 30 0.93 7.55 -16.56
CA ILE A 30 -0.44 8.04 -16.36
C ILE A 30 -0.68 8.37 -14.89
N ILE A 31 -0.24 7.50 -13.99
CA ILE A 31 -0.37 7.72 -12.55
C ILE A 31 0.45 8.95 -12.16
N LYS A 32 1.71 9.02 -12.62
CA LYS A 32 2.60 10.15 -12.36
C LYS A 32 2.05 11.50 -12.82
N MET A 33 1.25 11.54 -13.89
CA MET A 33 0.60 12.78 -14.35
C MET A 33 -0.58 13.22 -13.47
N ARG A 34 -1.17 12.30 -12.69
CA ARG A 34 -2.34 12.58 -11.83
C ARG A 34 -1.97 12.91 -10.39
N VAL A 35 -0.80 12.48 -9.93
CA VAL A 35 -0.30 12.80 -8.59
C VAL A 35 0.83 13.82 -8.66
N ASP A 36 0.64 14.95 -7.97
CA ASP A 36 1.64 16.00 -7.83
C ASP A 36 2.63 15.66 -6.71
N ILE A 37 3.59 14.79 -7.01
CA ILE A 37 4.64 14.35 -6.07
C ILE A 37 5.99 14.23 -6.77
N SER A 38 7.08 14.28 -5.99
CA SER A 38 8.43 14.12 -6.52
C SER A 38 8.67 12.71 -7.08
N GLU A 39 9.57 12.57 -8.07
CA GLU A 39 9.92 11.25 -8.64
C GLU A 39 10.46 10.29 -7.58
N HIS A 40 11.29 10.81 -6.68
CA HIS A 40 11.85 10.04 -5.58
C HIS A 40 10.75 9.49 -4.67
N ASP A 41 9.85 10.36 -4.20
CA ASP A 41 8.74 9.96 -3.33
C ASP A 41 7.80 8.98 -4.04
N TYR A 42 7.54 9.18 -5.34
CA TYR A 42 6.71 8.29 -6.13
C TYR A 42 7.29 6.88 -6.19
N HIS A 43 8.57 6.75 -6.52
CA HIS A 43 9.22 5.44 -6.59
C HIS A 43 9.28 4.76 -5.22
N GLU A 44 9.55 5.52 -4.16
CA GLU A 44 9.53 5.00 -2.78
C GLU A 44 8.14 4.48 -2.41
N ILE A 45 7.09 5.25 -2.68
CA ILE A 45 5.71 4.86 -2.40
C ILE A 45 5.31 3.63 -3.21
N LEU A 46 5.64 3.56 -4.50
CA LEU A 46 5.34 2.37 -5.30
C LEU A 46 6.09 1.13 -4.78
N ASN A 47 7.32 1.29 -4.28
CA ASN A 47 8.05 0.21 -3.64
C ASN A 47 7.36 -0.26 -2.36
N ASP A 48 6.91 0.67 -1.51
CA ASP A 48 6.18 0.37 -0.28
C ASP A 48 4.83 -0.30 -0.56
N LEU A 49 4.07 0.19 -1.55
CA LEU A 49 2.79 -0.42 -1.95
C LEU A 49 3.00 -1.84 -2.52
N GLN A 50 4.08 -2.06 -3.27
CA GLN A 50 4.38 -3.39 -3.81
C GLN A 50 4.85 -4.35 -2.73
N SER A 51 5.71 -3.92 -1.79
CA SER A 51 6.19 -4.79 -0.69
C SER A 51 5.04 -5.21 0.24
N LYS A 52 4.02 -4.35 0.37
CA LYS A 52 2.77 -4.64 1.09
C LYS A 52 1.75 -5.45 0.27
N ASN A 53 2.13 -5.95 -0.91
CA ASN A 53 1.26 -6.70 -1.84
C ASN A 53 -0.03 -5.96 -2.27
N LEU A 54 -0.04 -4.62 -2.19
CA LEU A 54 -1.20 -3.82 -2.61
C LEU A 54 -1.25 -3.69 -4.14
N ILE A 55 -0.09 -3.64 -4.79
CA ILE A 55 0.04 -3.49 -6.24
C ILE A 55 1.02 -4.52 -6.83
N ILE A 56 0.94 -4.74 -8.14
CA ILE A 56 1.92 -5.49 -8.94
C ILE A 56 2.45 -4.55 -10.01
N ARG A 57 3.77 -4.55 -10.20
CA ARG A 57 4.43 -3.84 -11.30
C ARG A 57 5.06 -4.87 -12.24
N GLU A 58 4.56 -4.94 -13.46
CA GLU A 58 5.06 -5.85 -14.49
C GLU A 58 5.10 -5.12 -15.83
N ASN A 59 6.21 -5.26 -16.57
CA ASN A 59 6.39 -4.68 -17.91
C ASN A 59 6.06 -3.18 -18.01
N GLY A 60 6.44 -2.40 -16.99
CA GLY A 60 6.17 -0.95 -16.92
C GLY A 60 4.70 -0.57 -16.67
N LYS A 61 3.86 -1.54 -16.29
CA LYS A 61 2.45 -1.36 -15.94
C LYS A 61 2.19 -1.70 -14.48
N ILE A 62 1.22 -1.02 -13.90
CA ILE A 62 0.84 -1.14 -12.49
C ILE A 62 -0.59 -1.68 -12.41
N LYS A 63 -0.79 -2.72 -11.60
CA LYS A 63 -2.10 -3.33 -11.34
C LYS A 63 -2.40 -3.35 -9.85
N PRO A 64 -3.58 -2.88 -9.40
CA PRO A 64 -3.99 -3.05 -8.01
C PRO A 64 -4.38 -4.52 -7.78
N GLN A 65 -3.82 -5.10 -6.72
CA GLN A 65 -4.19 -6.43 -6.26
C GLN A 65 -5.53 -6.40 -5.51
N LYS A 66 -6.23 -7.54 -5.51
CA LYS A 66 -7.38 -7.75 -4.62
C LYS A 66 -6.84 -8.16 -3.26
N VAL A 67 -6.89 -7.22 -2.32
CA VAL A 67 -6.47 -7.43 -0.94
C VAL A 67 -7.70 -7.82 -0.13
N LYS A 68 -7.60 -8.88 0.67
CA LYS A 68 -8.66 -9.28 1.62
C LYS A 68 -8.49 -8.63 2.99
N ASP A 69 -7.26 -8.24 3.32
CA ASP A 69 -6.92 -7.52 4.53
C ASP A 69 -7.50 -6.10 4.56
N GLU A 70 -7.96 -5.68 5.74
CA GLU A 70 -8.33 -4.30 6.02
C GLU A 70 -7.10 -3.37 5.88
N ILE A 71 -7.29 -2.22 5.24
CA ILE A 71 -6.26 -1.20 5.07
C ILE A 71 -6.49 -0.08 6.09
N LYS A 72 -5.53 0.11 7.00
CA LYS A 72 -5.50 1.21 7.96
C LYS A 72 -4.62 2.34 7.41
N VAL A 73 -5.18 3.55 7.37
CA VAL A 73 -4.47 4.74 6.89
C VAL A 73 -4.02 5.59 8.08
N VAL A 74 -2.73 5.95 8.12
CA VAL A 74 -2.10 6.79 9.17
C VAL A 74 -1.40 8.00 8.56
N GLU A 75 -0.99 8.99 9.37
CA GLU A 75 -0.43 10.23 8.81
C GLU A 75 0.96 10.03 8.18
N ASN A 76 1.82 9.26 8.83
CA ASN A 76 3.25 9.22 8.52
C ASN A 76 3.89 7.86 8.77
N LYS A 77 5.12 7.67 8.27
CA LYS A 77 5.85 6.40 8.37
C LYS A 77 6.19 6.00 9.81
N ARG A 78 6.26 6.94 10.76
CA ARG A 78 6.50 6.61 12.17
C ARG A 78 5.27 5.92 12.76
N GLU A 79 4.08 6.42 12.46
CA GLU A 79 2.82 5.80 12.87
C GLU A 79 2.63 4.43 12.24
N VAL A 80 3.04 4.24 10.97
CA VAL A 80 3.02 2.91 10.33
C VAL A 80 3.79 1.90 11.19
N LYS A 81 5.03 2.23 11.57
CA LYS A 81 5.87 1.35 12.38
C LYS A 81 5.28 1.07 13.76
N ILE A 82 4.73 2.09 14.42
CA ILE A 82 4.10 1.93 15.74
C ILE A 82 2.92 0.96 15.64
N GLU A 83 2.09 1.10 14.61
CA GLU A 83 0.92 0.23 14.41
C GLU A 83 1.31 -1.20 14.04
N GLU A 84 2.36 -1.38 13.24
CA GLU A 84 2.90 -2.71 12.92
C GLU A 84 3.43 -3.42 14.18
N LEU A 85 4.14 -2.69 15.05
CA LEU A 85 4.60 -3.22 16.34
C LEU A 85 3.43 -3.57 17.26
N ASN A 86 2.44 -2.69 17.39
CA ASN A 86 1.25 -2.94 18.18
C ASN A 86 0.48 -4.17 17.70
N GLN A 87 0.42 -4.40 16.38
CA GLN A 87 -0.21 -5.60 15.82
C GLN A 87 0.58 -6.86 16.19
N LEU A 88 1.90 -6.84 16.02
CA LEU A 88 2.76 -7.97 16.36
C LEU A 88 2.67 -8.32 17.85
N GLU A 89 2.65 -7.32 18.73
CA GLU A 89 2.45 -7.54 20.17
C GLU A 89 1.10 -8.19 20.47
N LYS A 90 0.01 -7.75 19.83
CA LYS A 90 -1.32 -8.37 20.00
C LYS A 90 -1.34 -9.82 19.54
N GLU A 91 -0.72 -10.11 18.40
CA GLU A 91 -0.61 -11.47 17.87
C GLU A 91 0.21 -12.36 18.80
N ALA A 92 1.35 -11.87 19.29
CA ALA A 92 2.18 -12.59 20.26
C ALA A 92 1.44 -12.89 21.57
N ILE A 93 0.74 -11.90 22.14
CA ILE A 93 -0.07 -12.09 23.35
C ILE A 93 -1.17 -13.13 23.14
N LYS A 94 -1.81 -13.13 21.96
CA LYS A 94 -2.84 -14.11 21.63
C LYS A 94 -2.27 -15.53 21.62
N ILE A 95 -1.14 -15.75 20.95
CA ILE A 95 -0.47 -17.05 20.88
C ILE A 95 -0.09 -17.53 22.30
N ILE A 96 0.49 -16.65 23.12
CA ILE A 96 0.87 -17.00 24.50
C ILE A 96 -0.35 -17.45 25.31
N LYS A 97 -1.51 -16.77 25.16
CA LYS A 97 -2.75 -17.16 25.85
C LYS A 97 -3.36 -18.46 25.35
N GLU A 98 -3.16 -18.81 24.08
CA GLU A 98 -3.65 -20.08 23.51
C GLU A 98 -2.80 -21.28 23.95
N LEU A 99 -1.57 -21.04 24.39
CA LEU A 99 -0.63 -22.07 24.87
C LEU A 99 -0.66 -22.28 26.40
N ALA A 100 -1.33 -21.40 27.15
CA ALA A 100 -1.44 -21.43 28.62
C ALA A 100 -2.77 -22.02 29.08
#